data_AF-A0A2N1HYW4-F1
#
_entry.id   AF-A0A2N1HYW4-F1
#
_cell.length_a   1.000
_cell.length_b   1.000
_cell.length_c   1.000
_cell.angle_alpha   90.00
_cell.angle_beta   90.00
_cell.angle_gamma   90.00
#
_symmetry.space_group_name_H-M   'P 1'
#
loop_
_entity.id
_entity.type
_entity.pdbx_description
1 polymer ?
#
loop_
_entity_poly.entity_id
_entity_poly.type
_entity_poly.pdbx_seq_one_letter_code
_entity_poly.pdbx_strand_id
1 'polypeptide(L)'
;MLYQNRTDIKQHNKRISSLPSVAGTSSRAHFTSFKSCTHKLALYAGCYIFIGKINMKLKSNIILTALIIAFYTSPAHALRCKNGSLVLKGDTTFEVKASCGQPDDEEYVGSVKKGGKYVNVERYLYIPPKGQFLKIVEFHDGVVAEIINGSRVQ
;
A
#
# COMPACT_ATOMS: atom_id res chain seq x y z
N MET A 1 23.36 33.01 50.34
CA MET A 1 24.58 32.86 49.51
C MET A 1 24.16 32.20 48.21
N LEU A 2 24.27 32.94 47.10
CA LEU A 2 23.87 32.56 45.75
C LEU A 2 25.05 31.87 45.06
N TYR A 3 24.81 30.73 44.41
CA TYR A 3 25.66 30.27 43.32
C TYR A 3 24.79 29.72 42.19
N GLN A 4 24.40 30.62 41.28
CA GLN A 4 23.91 30.27 39.96
C GLN A 4 25.13 29.94 39.08
N ASN A 5 25.09 28.83 38.35
CA ASN A 5 25.93 28.69 37.17
C ASN A 5 25.08 28.19 36.00
N ARG A 6 24.75 29.14 35.12
CA ARG A 6 24.11 28.98 33.83
C ARG A 6 25.14 29.47 32.81
N THR A 7 25.72 28.57 32.03
CA THR A 7 26.45 28.87 30.78
C THR A 7 26.14 27.74 29.79
N ASP A 8 25.16 27.92 28.91
CA ASP A 8 25.32 28.38 27.53
C ASP A 8 26.28 27.50 26.69
N ILE A 9 25.79 26.33 26.26
CA ILE A 9 26.40 25.57 25.17
C ILE A 9 25.92 26.19 23.87
N LYS A 10 26.76 27.07 23.34
CA LYS A 10 26.64 27.79 22.08
C LYS A 10 26.36 26.85 20.90
N GLN A 11 25.37 27.23 20.10
CA GLN A 11 25.25 26.87 18.69
C GLN A 11 26.59 27.14 17.96
N HIS A 12 27.21 26.08 17.45
CA HIS A 12 28.19 26.20 16.38
C HIS A 12 27.58 25.72 15.06
N ASN A 13 26.90 26.65 14.39
CA ASN A 13 26.69 26.61 12.95
C ASN A 13 27.99 27.05 12.27
N LYS A 14 28.66 26.16 11.52
CA LYS A 14 29.61 26.56 10.47
C LYS A 14 29.61 25.56 9.31
N ARG A 15 28.94 25.99 8.24
CA ARG A 15 29.34 25.90 6.82
C ARG A 15 30.27 24.73 6.46
N ILE A 16 29.69 23.71 5.83
CA ILE A 16 30.43 22.95 4.82
C ILE A 16 30.37 23.77 3.54
N SER A 17 31.55 24.20 3.10
CA SER A 17 31.80 24.99 1.91
C SER A 17 31.66 24.13 0.66
N SER A 18 31.10 24.77 -0.36
CA SER A 18 31.07 24.44 -1.78
C SER A 18 32.35 23.81 -2.33
N LEU A 19 32.20 22.69 -3.05
CA LEU A 19 33.16 22.17 -4.02
C LEU A 19 32.67 22.46 -5.46
N PRO A 20 33.57 22.52 -6.45
CA PRO A 20 33.42 23.36 -7.64
C PRO A 20 32.64 22.72 -8.79
N SER A 21 32.19 23.65 -9.65
CA SER A 21 31.65 23.49 -11.00
C SER A 21 32.41 22.49 -11.88
N VAL A 22 31.68 21.57 -12.52
CA VAL A 22 32.07 20.97 -13.81
C VAL A 22 30.95 21.24 -14.80
N ALA A 23 31.10 22.36 -15.50
CA ALA A 23 30.47 22.57 -16.79
C ALA A 23 31.34 21.87 -17.85
N GLY A 24 30.77 20.86 -18.50
CA GLY A 24 31.42 20.10 -19.56
C GLY A 24 30.37 19.70 -20.59
N THR A 25 30.33 20.47 -21.67
CA THR A 25 29.46 20.32 -22.82
C THR A 25 29.86 19.12 -23.69
N SER A 26 28.87 18.66 -24.45
CA SER A 26 28.95 17.78 -25.63
C SER A 26 28.84 16.27 -25.39
N SER A 27 27.68 15.75 -25.75
CA SER A 27 27.60 14.63 -26.69
C SER A 27 26.30 14.77 -27.47
N ARG A 28 26.41 15.52 -28.56
CA ARG A 28 25.45 15.55 -29.66
C ARG A 28 25.64 14.23 -30.40
N ALA A 29 24.78 13.26 -30.14
CA ALA A 29 24.66 12.08 -30.98
C ALA A 29 23.18 11.70 -31.11
N HIS A 30 22.62 12.11 -32.24
CA HIS A 30 21.57 11.43 -33.01
C HIS A 30 20.67 10.46 -32.24
N PHE A 31 19.53 10.94 -31.76
CA PHE A 31 18.33 10.12 -31.78
C PHE A 31 17.27 10.79 -32.63
N THR A 32 17.33 10.37 -33.89
CA THR A 32 16.28 10.49 -34.89
C THR A 32 14.91 10.21 -34.27
N SER A 33 13.96 11.05 -34.65
CA SER A 33 12.54 10.78 -34.80
C SER A 33 12.16 9.32 -34.51
N PHE A 34 11.77 9.02 -33.27
CA PHE A 34 10.96 7.83 -33.01
C PHE A 34 9.56 8.13 -33.53
N LYS A 35 9.41 7.80 -34.82
CA LYS A 35 8.18 7.31 -35.43
C LYS A 35 7.31 6.64 -34.38
N SER A 36 6.05 7.08 -34.35
CA SER A 36 4.88 6.22 -34.22
C SER A 36 5.22 4.73 -34.10
N CYS A 37 5.16 4.22 -32.88
CA CYS A 37 4.95 2.81 -32.59
C CYS A 37 3.94 2.74 -31.45
N THR A 38 2.70 3.10 -31.76
CA THR A 38 1.51 2.49 -31.17
C THR A 38 1.59 0.98 -31.38
N HIS A 39 2.36 0.24 -30.59
CA HIS A 39 2.34 -1.22 -30.59
C HIS A 39 2.95 -1.79 -29.31
N LYS A 40 2.23 -1.66 -28.18
CA LYS A 40 2.27 -2.66 -27.10
C LYS A 40 1.01 -2.66 -26.22
N LEU A 41 -0.13 -2.31 -26.82
CA LEU A 41 -1.49 -2.60 -26.32
C LEU A 41 -2.19 -3.61 -27.25
N ALA A 42 -1.45 -4.60 -27.75
CA ALA A 42 -1.99 -5.59 -28.67
C ALA A 42 -1.50 -6.99 -28.30
N LEU A 43 -1.72 -7.39 -27.04
CA LEU A 43 -1.68 -8.80 -26.62
C LEU A 43 -2.73 -9.06 -25.53
N TYR A 44 -3.90 -8.41 -25.63
CA TYR A 44 -5.14 -8.84 -24.94
C TYR A 44 -6.40 -8.59 -25.79
N ALA A 45 -6.23 -8.43 -27.10
CA ALA A 45 -7.31 -8.26 -28.07
C ALA A 45 -7.29 -9.35 -29.15
N GLY A 46 -6.81 -10.54 -28.79
CA GLY A 46 -6.62 -11.69 -29.70
C GLY A 46 -7.36 -12.96 -29.29
N CYS A 47 -8.31 -12.91 -28.35
CA CYS A 47 -9.07 -14.09 -27.92
C CYS A 47 -10.60 -13.94 -28.10
N TYR A 48 -11.06 -13.00 -28.92
CA TYR A 48 -12.49 -12.75 -29.10
C TYR A 48 -12.94 -12.59 -30.55
N ILE A 49 -12.27 -13.18 -31.55
CA ILE A 49 -12.90 -13.36 -32.86
C ILE A 49 -12.54 -14.74 -33.43
N PHE A 50 -13.19 -15.76 -32.88
CA PHE A 50 -13.48 -17.00 -33.61
C PHE A 50 -14.83 -17.52 -33.15
N ILE A 51 -15.89 -16.70 -33.31
CA ILE A 51 -17.27 -17.19 -33.28
C ILE A 51 -17.55 -17.82 -34.65
N GLY A 52 -16.86 -18.93 -34.91
CA GLY A 52 -17.24 -19.84 -35.98
C GLY A 52 -18.59 -20.42 -35.62
N LYS A 53 -19.60 -20.09 -36.44
CA LYS A 53 -20.87 -20.83 -36.63
C LYS A 53 -21.22 -21.75 -35.46
N ILE A 54 -21.74 -21.16 -34.38
CA ILE A 54 -22.15 -21.87 -33.18
C ILE A 54 -23.31 -22.78 -33.56
N ASN A 55 -23.02 -24.04 -33.85
CA ASN A 55 -24.05 -25.06 -33.99
C ASN A 55 -24.68 -25.22 -32.60
N MET A 56 -25.94 -24.81 -32.49
CA MET A 56 -26.69 -24.68 -31.26
C MET A 56 -27.05 -26.08 -30.70
N LYS A 57 -26.06 -26.78 -30.16
CA LYS A 57 -26.23 -27.97 -29.30
C LYS A 57 -25.37 -27.87 -28.03
N LEU A 58 -25.18 -26.66 -27.52
CA LEU A 58 -24.42 -26.39 -26.30
C LEU A 58 -25.27 -25.61 -25.29
N LYS A 59 -26.43 -26.14 -24.90
CA LYS A 59 -27.35 -25.47 -23.97
C LYS A 59 -27.11 -25.76 -22.48
N SER A 60 -26.08 -26.55 -22.11
CA SER A 60 -25.93 -27.00 -20.72
C SER A 60 -24.68 -26.51 -19.97
N ASN A 61 -23.63 -26.01 -20.64
CA ASN A 61 -22.33 -25.80 -19.99
C ASN A 61 -21.94 -24.33 -19.73
N ILE A 62 -22.60 -23.37 -20.37
CA ILE A 62 -22.32 -21.92 -20.20
C ILE A 62 -22.85 -21.40 -18.85
N ILE A 63 -23.96 -21.96 -18.36
CA ILE A 63 -24.55 -21.61 -17.07
C ILE A 63 -23.61 -22.00 -15.91
N LEU A 64 -22.92 -23.14 -16.04
CA LEU A 64 -22.00 -23.64 -15.01
C LEU A 64 -20.77 -22.75 -14.87
N THR A 65 -20.22 -22.24 -15.97
CA THR A 65 -19.04 -21.36 -15.95
C THR A 65 -19.36 -19.98 -15.36
N ALA A 66 -20.52 -19.42 -15.67
CA ALA A 66 -20.96 -18.14 -15.09
C ALA A 66 -21.21 -18.23 -13.58
N LEU A 67 -21.72 -19.38 -13.09
CA LEU A 67 -21.94 -19.61 -11.66
C LEU A 67 -20.62 -19.62 -10.86
N ILE A 68 -19.56 -20.18 -11.42
CA ILE A 68 -18.24 -20.28 -10.76
C ILE A 68 -17.61 -18.90 -10.55
N ILE A 69 -17.80 -17.94 -11.47
CA ILE A 69 -17.19 -16.60 -11.37
C ILE A 69 -17.83 -15.78 -10.24
N ALA A 70 -19.12 -16.00 -9.94
CA ALA A 70 -19.83 -15.29 -8.88
C ALA A 70 -19.32 -15.61 -7.46
N PHE A 71 -18.59 -16.71 -7.26
CA PHE A 71 -18.14 -17.15 -5.93
C PHE A 71 -16.81 -16.56 -5.47
N TYR A 72 -16.05 -15.84 -6.32
CA TYR A 72 -14.71 -15.38 -5.96
C TYR A 72 -14.64 -13.96 -5.37
N THR A 73 -15.78 -13.29 -5.12
CA THR A 73 -15.75 -11.96 -4.52
C THR A 73 -15.49 -12.05 -3.00
N SER A 74 -14.23 -12.21 -2.62
CA SER A 74 -13.82 -12.11 -1.22
C SER A 74 -13.83 -10.65 -0.78
N PRO A 75 -14.36 -10.32 0.41
CA PRO A 75 -14.32 -8.95 0.93
C PRO A 75 -12.87 -8.57 1.26
N ALA A 76 -12.29 -7.71 0.44
CA ALA A 76 -11.01 -7.07 0.73
C ALA A 76 -11.27 -5.81 1.56
N HIS A 77 -10.95 -5.86 2.86
CA HIS A 77 -10.94 -4.67 3.69
C HIS A 77 -9.65 -3.90 3.45
N ALA A 78 -9.77 -2.60 3.14
CA ALA A 78 -8.65 -1.70 2.92
C ALA A 78 -8.72 -0.51 3.88
N LEU A 79 -7.55 -0.02 4.28
CA LEU A 79 -7.41 1.22 5.05
C LEU A 79 -6.97 2.33 4.09
N ARG A 80 -7.73 3.42 4.04
CA ARG A 80 -7.36 4.63 3.28
C ARG A 80 -6.80 5.67 4.24
N CYS A 81 -5.53 6.01 4.04
CA CYS A 81 -4.80 6.99 4.83
C CYS A 81 -5.20 8.43 4.44
N LYS A 82 -4.89 9.41 5.31
CA LYS A 82 -5.21 10.84 5.09
C LYS A 82 -4.59 11.42 3.81
N ASN A 83 -3.41 10.94 3.42
CA ASN A 83 -2.72 11.32 2.17
C ASN A 83 -3.27 10.62 0.91
N GLY A 84 -4.30 9.79 1.04
CA GLY A 84 -4.89 9.03 -0.07
C GLY A 84 -4.23 7.68 -0.35
N SER A 85 -3.12 7.35 0.31
CA SER A 85 -2.50 6.02 0.23
C SER A 85 -3.46 4.93 0.74
N LEU A 86 -3.28 3.73 0.21
CA LEU A 86 -4.05 2.54 0.57
C LEU A 86 -3.14 1.53 1.22
N VAL A 87 -3.57 1.02 2.38
CA VAL A 87 -2.96 -0.09 3.09
C VAL A 87 -3.84 -1.32 2.91
N LEU A 88 -3.21 -2.44 2.61
CA LEU A 88 -3.84 -3.72 2.29
C LEU A 88 -3.27 -4.84 3.17
N LYS A 89 -3.94 -5.99 3.12
CA LYS A 89 -3.42 -7.23 3.72
C LYS A 89 -2.10 -7.61 3.06
N GLY A 90 -1.10 -7.96 3.87
CA GLY A 90 0.25 -8.30 3.42
C GLY A 90 1.27 -7.16 3.54
N ASP A 91 0.83 -5.93 3.76
CA ASP A 91 1.75 -4.80 4.01
C ASP A 91 2.46 -4.99 5.36
N THR A 92 3.69 -4.49 5.48
CA THR A 92 4.46 -4.53 6.73
C THR A 92 4.08 -3.39 7.67
N THR A 93 4.35 -3.53 8.98
CA THR A 93 4.19 -2.45 9.96
C THR A 93 4.89 -1.15 9.53
N PHE A 94 6.07 -1.26 8.91
CA PHE A 94 6.81 -0.11 8.36
C PHE A 94 6.10 0.55 7.19
N GLU A 95 5.56 -0.21 6.25
CA GLU A 95 4.80 0.33 5.10
C GLU A 95 3.51 1.02 5.57
N VAL A 96 2.84 0.46 6.57
CA VAL A 96 1.66 1.08 7.18
C VAL A 96 2.03 2.40 7.85
N LYS A 97 3.09 2.43 8.66
CA LYS A 97 3.57 3.66 9.32
C LYS A 97 4.06 4.71 8.31
N ALA A 98 4.71 4.29 7.21
CA ALA A 98 5.12 5.20 6.14
C ALA A 98 3.91 5.77 5.37
N SER A 99 2.86 4.98 5.18
CA SER A 99 1.67 5.36 4.42
C SER A 99 0.69 6.20 5.22
N CYS A 100 0.38 5.80 6.45
CA CYS A 100 -0.66 6.40 7.28
C CYS A 100 -0.09 7.33 8.38
N GLY A 101 1.21 7.27 8.66
CA GLY A 101 1.81 7.91 9.83
C GLY A 101 1.68 7.04 11.08
N GLN A 102 2.01 7.63 12.23
CA GLN A 102 1.84 6.95 13.52
C GLN A 102 0.35 6.68 13.81
N PRO A 103 0.02 5.51 14.38
CA PRO A 103 -1.33 5.24 14.85
C PRO A 103 -1.67 6.11 16.06
N ASP A 104 -2.96 6.25 16.31
CA ASP A 104 -3.47 6.95 17.49
C ASP A 104 -3.27 6.09 18.76
N ASP A 105 -3.27 4.76 18.62
CA ASP A 105 -2.92 3.82 19.68
C ASP A 105 -2.27 2.54 19.10
N GLU A 106 -1.41 1.89 19.89
CA GLU A 106 -0.66 0.69 19.54
C GLU A 106 -0.72 -0.33 20.69
N GLU A 107 -1.33 -1.48 20.43
CA GLU A 107 -1.50 -2.57 21.41
C GLU A 107 -0.67 -3.78 21.00
N TYR A 108 0.18 -4.26 21.90
CA TYR A 108 0.83 -5.56 21.78
C TYR A 108 -0.03 -6.63 22.45
N VAL A 109 -0.69 -7.47 21.66
CA VAL A 109 -1.59 -8.53 22.15
C VAL A 109 -0.78 -9.73 22.66
N GLY A 110 0.39 -9.98 22.07
CA GLY A 110 1.29 -11.06 22.45
C GLY A 110 1.28 -12.25 21.50
N SER A 111 1.88 -13.36 21.94
CA SER A 111 2.00 -14.58 21.14
C SER A 111 0.75 -15.45 21.28
N VAL A 112 -0.06 -15.53 20.22
CA VAL A 112 -1.32 -16.29 20.19
C VAL A 112 -1.21 -17.47 19.24
N LYS A 113 -1.88 -18.58 19.58
CA LYS A 113 -1.90 -19.77 18.74
C LYS A 113 -2.97 -19.63 17.65
N LYS A 114 -2.57 -19.44 16.39
CA LYS A 114 -3.45 -19.43 15.20
C LYS A 114 -3.04 -20.54 14.23
N GLY A 115 -3.99 -21.38 13.81
CA GLY A 115 -3.73 -22.47 12.85
C GLY A 115 -2.66 -23.47 13.31
N GLY A 116 -2.53 -23.68 14.62
CA GLY A 116 -1.52 -24.58 15.21
C GLY A 116 -0.13 -23.96 15.41
N LYS A 117 0.11 -22.74 14.94
CA LYS A 117 1.37 -22.01 15.11
C LYS A 117 1.19 -20.83 16.07
N TYR A 118 2.24 -20.50 16.81
CA TYR A 118 2.29 -19.27 17.59
C TYR A 118 2.69 -18.12 16.68
N VAL A 119 1.91 -17.05 16.69
CA VAL A 119 2.17 -15.82 15.94
C VAL A 119 2.14 -14.65 16.90
N ASN A 120 3.05 -13.70 16.69
CA ASN A 120 3.06 -12.46 17.44
C ASN A 120 1.96 -11.53 16.89
N VAL A 121 1.09 -11.02 17.76
CA VAL A 121 -0.02 -10.14 17.36
C VAL A 121 0.14 -8.75 17.94
N GLU A 122 0.04 -7.78 17.04
CA GLU A 122 0.07 -6.33 17.29
C GLU A 122 -1.17 -5.71 16.67
N ARG A 123 -1.69 -4.62 17.25
CA ARG A 123 -2.84 -3.90 16.71
C ARG A 123 -2.60 -2.41 16.72
N TYR A 124 -2.82 -1.78 15.58
CA TYR A 124 -2.79 -0.32 15.46
C TYR A 124 -4.20 0.22 15.32
N LEU A 125 -4.51 1.26 16.09
CA LEU A 125 -5.75 2.01 16.00
C LEU A 125 -5.51 3.32 15.25
N TYR A 126 -6.31 3.56 14.20
CA TYR A 126 -6.42 4.84 13.54
C TYR A 126 -7.85 5.39 13.73
N ILE A 127 -7.96 6.62 14.23
CA ILE A 127 -9.20 7.35 14.51
C ILE A 127 -9.46 8.33 13.35
N PRO A 128 -10.39 8.01 12.44
CA PRO A 128 -10.77 8.94 11.37
C PRO A 128 -11.68 10.07 11.88
N PRO A 129 -12.03 11.04 11.00
CA PRO A 129 -13.03 12.06 11.32
C PRO A 129 -14.40 11.49 11.71
N LYS A 130 -15.21 12.32 12.38
CA LYS A 130 -16.58 11.99 12.80
C LYS A 130 -17.42 11.39 11.68
N GLY A 131 -18.26 10.43 12.02
CA GLY A 131 -19.13 9.70 11.09
C GLY A 131 -18.47 8.52 10.36
N GLN A 132 -17.14 8.36 10.49
CA GLN A 132 -16.40 7.22 9.95
C GLN A 132 -16.17 6.14 11.03
N PHE A 133 -15.86 4.92 10.59
CA PHE A 133 -15.54 3.80 11.48
C PHE A 133 -14.09 3.85 11.93
N LEU A 134 -13.83 3.61 13.21
CA LEU A 134 -12.49 3.33 13.71
C LEU A 134 -11.81 2.25 12.86
N LYS A 135 -10.51 2.39 12.61
CA LYS A 135 -9.74 1.47 11.78
C LYS A 135 -8.73 0.76 12.66
N ILE A 136 -8.87 -0.54 12.78
CA ILE A 136 -7.96 -1.39 13.55
C ILE A 136 -7.20 -2.25 12.55
N VAL A 137 -5.87 -2.15 12.56
CA VAL A 137 -4.99 -2.95 11.69
C VAL A 137 -4.32 -4.00 12.57
N GLU A 138 -4.64 -5.28 12.36
CA GLU A 138 -4.03 -6.38 13.07
C GLU A 138 -2.85 -6.91 12.29
N PHE A 139 -1.69 -7.02 12.95
CA PHE A 139 -0.45 -7.52 12.40
C PHE A 139 -0.14 -8.89 12.99
N HIS A 140 0.26 -9.84 12.14
CA HIS A 140 0.86 -11.11 12.55
C HIS A 140 2.31 -11.10 12.13
N ASP A 141 3.22 -11.24 13.09
CA ASP A 141 4.67 -11.22 12.88
C ASP A 141 5.13 -10.01 12.04
N GLY A 142 4.57 -8.82 12.32
CA GLY A 142 4.90 -7.57 11.64
C GLY A 142 4.22 -7.34 10.28
N VAL A 143 3.29 -8.21 9.87
CA VAL A 143 2.58 -8.11 8.58
C VAL A 143 1.08 -7.97 8.78
N VAL A 144 0.42 -7.06 8.05
CA VAL A 144 -1.03 -6.86 8.10
C VAL A 144 -1.74 -8.15 7.76
N ALA A 145 -2.38 -8.73 8.77
CA ALA A 145 -3.19 -9.92 8.63
C ALA A 145 -4.66 -9.57 8.35
N GLU A 146 -5.13 -8.49 8.96
CA GLU A 146 -6.52 -8.05 8.88
C GLU A 146 -6.68 -6.55 9.11
N ILE A 147 -7.68 -5.96 8.45
CA ILE A 147 -8.10 -4.57 8.64
C ILE A 147 -9.57 -4.60 9.05
N ILE A 148 -9.85 -4.15 10.27
CA ILE A 148 -11.14 -4.26 10.93
C ILE A 148 -11.77 -2.87 11.05
N ASN A 149 -13.07 -2.78 10.75
CA ASN A 149 -13.87 -1.59 11.05
C ASN A 149 -14.45 -1.72 12.46
N GLY A 150 -14.04 -0.83 13.37
CA GLY A 150 -14.59 -0.73 14.71
C GLY A 150 -15.86 0.13 14.76
N SER A 151 -16.17 0.67 15.94
CA SER A 151 -17.31 1.58 16.15
C SER A 151 -17.18 2.87 15.34
N ARG A 152 -18.31 3.54 15.07
CA ARG A 152 -18.30 4.88 14.45
C ARG A 152 -17.84 5.94 15.45
N VAL A 153 -17.02 6.87 14.97
CA VAL A 153 -16.62 8.07 15.71
C VAL A 153 -17.82 9.02 15.80
N GLN A 154 -18.22 9.37 17.03
CA GLN A 154 -19.35 10.26 17.32
C GLN A 154 -18.95 11.75 17.30
#